data_AF-A0A9Q3IVZ0-F1
#
_entry.id   AF-A0A9Q3IVZ0-F1
#
_cell.length_a   1.000
_cell.length_b   1.000
_cell.length_c   1.000
_cell.angle_alpha   90.00
_cell.angle_beta   90.00
_cell.angle_gamma   90.00
#
_symmetry.space_group_name_H-M   'P 1'
#
loop_
_entity.id
_entity.type
_entity.pdbx_description
1 polymer ?
#
loop_
_entity_poly.entity_id
_entity_poly.type
_entity_poly.pdbx_seq_one_letter_code
_entity_poly.pdbx_strand_id
1 'polypeptide(L)'
;MNEDEVSLHLTDIYENELSNLLYKHKEAFEKDKEPLREIIGHEVDIISNIEGPYPPLFRRPAYPEGPKSREDLELHIKELLDLGLIIKVSHN
;
A
#
# COMPACT_ATOMS: atom_id res chain seq x y z
N MET A 1 23.70 -40.97 21.89
CA MET A 1 22.89 -40.03 21.09
C MET A 1 21.52 -40.64 20.99
N ASN A 2 20.55 -40.07 21.70
CA ASN A 2 19.16 -40.53 21.67
C ASN A 2 18.46 -39.93 20.44
N GLU A 3 17.50 -40.64 19.85
CA GLU A 3 16.78 -40.19 18.64
C GLU A 3 16.07 -38.83 18.85
N ASP A 4 15.62 -38.57 20.07
CA ASP A 4 14.98 -37.31 20.44
C ASP A 4 15.92 -36.09 20.34
N GLU A 5 17.20 -36.25 20.69
CA GLU A 5 18.21 -35.18 20.55
C GLU A 5 18.47 -34.85 19.07
N VAL A 6 18.42 -35.84 18.19
CA VAL A 6 18.63 -35.67 16.74
C VAL A 6 17.44 -34.95 16.10
N SER A 7 16.21 -35.26 16.54
CA SER A 7 14.97 -34.63 16.08
C SER A 7 14.88 -33.14 16.46
N LEU A 8 15.22 -32.80 17.71
CA LEU A 8 15.29 -31.42 18.17
C LEU A 8 16.32 -30.60 17.38
N HIS A 9 17.51 -31.16 17.16
CA HIS A 9 18.57 -30.49 16.39
C HIS A 9 18.20 -30.24 14.92
N LEU A 10 17.46 -31.16 14.29
CA LEU A 10 16.92 -30.98 12.94
C LEU A 10 15.91 -29.84 12.89
N THR A 11 15.06 -29.73 13.91
CA THR A 11 14.05 -28.67 14.01
C THR A 11 14.71 -27.29 14.13
N ASP A 12 15.75 -27.17 14.96
CA ASP A 12 16.53 -25.93 15.10
C ASP A 12 17.23 -25.51 13.79
N ILE A 13 17.71 -26.49 13.01
CA ILE A 13 18.32 -26.24 11.69
C ILE A 13 17.27 -25.70 10.72
N TYR A 14 16.09 -26.32 10.64
CA TYR A 14 15.02 -25.87 9.76
C TYR A 14 14.47 -24.49 10.13
N GLU A 15 14.36 -24.20 11.43
CA GLU A 15 13.96 -22.86 11.88
C GLU A 15 14.98 -21.79 11.46
N ASN A 16 16.28 -22.09 11.58
CA ASN A 16 17.33 -21.18 11.13
C ASN A 16 17.33 -21.03 9.60
N GLU A 17 17.13 -22.10 8.84
CA GLU A 17 17.02 -22.04 7.39
C GLU A 17 15.82 -21.22 6.94
N LEU A 18 14.65 -21.42 7.57
CA LEU A 18 13.45 -20.65 7.29
C LEU A 18 13.64 -19.17 7.65
N SER A 19 14.21 -18.89 8.82
CA SER A 19 14.52 -17.53 9.26
C SER A 19 15.47 -16.84 8.28
N ASN A 20 16.52 -17.53 7.83
CA ASN A 20 17.44 -17.03 6.82
C ASN A 20 16.76 -16.77 5.47
N LEU A 21 15.84 -17.65 5.05
CA LEU A 21 15.08 -17.49 3.82
C LEU A 21 14.15 -16.27 3.88
N LEU A 22 13.39 -16.13 4.97
CA LEU A 22 12.50 -14.99 5.20
C LEU A 22 13.29 -13.69 5.29
N TYR A 23 14.43 -13.69 5.99
CA TYR A 23 15.30 -12.53 6.09
C TYR A 23 15.91 -12.15 4.72
N LYS A 24 16.34 -13.14 3.94
CA LYS A 24 16.86 -12.95 2.58
C LYS A 24 15.82 -12.30 1.66
N HIS A 25 14.55 -12.65 1.82
CA HIS A 25 13.45 -12.13 1.00
C HIS A 25 12.59 -11.08 1.71
N LYS A 26 13.10 -10.45 2.77
CA LYS A 26 12.34 -9.47 3.58
C LYS A 26 11.76 -8.29 2.80
N GLU A 27 12.34 -7.98 1.63
CA GLU A 27 11.91 -6.89 0.74
C GLU A 27 10.74 -7.29 -0.17
N ALA A 28 10.45 -8.59 -0.29
CA ALA A 28 9.28 -9.07 -1.02
C ALA A 28 7.99 -9.02 -0.19
N PHE A 29 8.11 -8.73 1.12
CA PHE A 29 6.98 -8.56 2.02
C PHE A 29 6.62 -7.08 2.14
N GLU A 30 5.31 -6.82 2.21
CA GLU A 30 4.79 -5.48 2.46
C GLU A 30 5.36 -4.93 3.77
N LYS A 31 6.06 -3.79 3.71
CA LYS A 31 6.43 -3.02 4.90
C LYS A 31 5.45 -1.89 5.05
N ASP A 32 4.96 -1.66 6.27
CA ASP A 32 3.96 -0.63 6.63
C ASP A 32 4.29 0.81 6.18
N LYS A 33 5.50 1.07 5.65
CA LYS A 33 6.02 2.41 5.35
C LYS A 33 6.71 2.52 3.99
N GLU A 34 6.65 1.50 3.15
CA GLU A 34 7.19 1.62 1.80
C GLU A 34 6.18 2.35 0.90
N PRO A 35 6.56 3.48 0.28
CA PRO A 35 5.64 4.22 -0.57
C PRO A 35 5.33 3.40 -1.82
N LEU A 36 4.09 2.91 -1.92
CA LEU A 36 3.59 2.13 -3.05
C LEU A 36 3.71 2.87 -4.40
N ARG A 37 3.90 4.19 -4.35
CA ARG A 37 4.14 5.05 -5.52
C ARG A 37 5.42 4.70 -6.30
N GLU A 38 6.39 4.00 -5.71
CA GLU A 38 7.66 3.66 -6.37
C GLU A 38 7.55 2.46 -7.34
N ILE A 39 6.36 1.88 -7.53
CA ILE A 39 6.17 0.79 -8.49
C ILE A 39 6.18 1.34 -9.92
N ILE A 40 7.30 1.13 -10.62
CA ILE A 40 7.54 1.58 -11.99
C ILE A 40 6.74 0.71 -12.97
N GLY A 41 6.12 1.34 -13.98
CA GLY A 41 5.49 0.64 -15.11
C GLY A 41 3.99 0.36 -14.99
N HIS A 42 3.31 0.96 -14.01
CA HIS A 42 1.84 0.88 -13.85
C HIS A 42 1.12 2.20 -14.12
N GLU A 43 1.76 3.11 -14.87
CA GLU A 43 1.17 4.38 -15.28
C GLU A 43 0.05 4.13 -16.31
N VAL A 44 -1.07 4.83 -16.13
CA VAL A 44 -2.24 4.71 -17.02
C VAL A 44 -2.52 6.07 -17.64
N ASP A 45 -2.45 6.14 -18.96
CA ASP A 45 -2.85 7.31 -19.72
C ASP A 45 -4.37 7.28 -19.96
N ILE A 46 -5.08 8.18 -19.30
CA ILE A 46 -6.52 8.37 -19.48
C ILE A 46 -6.75 9.46 -20.52
N ILE A 47 -7.15 9.06 -21.73
CA ILE A 47 -7.41 9.97 -22.85
C ILE A 47 -8.91 10.22 -22.96
N SER A 48 -9.30 11.48 -23.14
CA SER A 48 -10.70 11.84 -23.39
C SER A 48 -11.08 11.54 -24.83
N ASN A 49 -12.20 10.86 -25.04
CA ASN A 49 -12.73 10.54 -26.38
C ASN A 49 -13.48 11.71 -27.04
N ILE A 50 -13.50 12.88 -26.40
CA ILE A 50 -14.20 14.06 -26.92
C ILE A 50 -13.20 15.15 -27.28
N GLU A 51 -13.44 15.78 -28.42
CA GLU A 51 -12.81 17.03 -28.78
C GLU A 51 -13.63 18.20 -28.22
N GLY A 52 -12.97 19.31 -27.89
CA GLY A 52 -13.60 20.43 -27.21
C GLY A 52 -14.79 21.04 -27.98
N PRO A 53 -15.67 21.80 -27.29
CA PRO A 53 -15.57 22.20 -25.89
C PRO A 53 -16.01 21.10 -24.92
N TYR A 54 -15.21 20.89 -23.86
CA TYR A 54 -15.53 19.93 -22.81
C TYR A 54 -16.82 20.31 -22.06
N PRO A 55 -17.58 19.33 -21.54
CA PRO A 55 -18.68 19.61 -20.65
C PRO A 55 -18.23 20.52 -19.49
N PRO A 56 -19.06 21.48 -19.05
CA PRO A 56 -18.76 22.25 -17.87
C PRO A 56 -18.50 21.29 -16.70
N LEU A 57 -17.42 21.55 -15.95
CA LEU A 57 -17.04 20.74 -14.80
C LEU A 57 -18.22 20.64 -13.84
N PHE A 58 -18.77 19.43 -13.68
CA PHE A 58 -19.80 19.15 -12.69
C PHE A 58 -19.16 19.13 -11.29
N ARG A 59 -18.89 20.31 -10.73
CA ARG A 59 -18.46 20.45 -9.34
C ARG A 59 -19.66 20.22 -8.45
N ARG A 60 -19.83 18.99 -7.98
CA ARG A 60 -20.73 18.70 -6.87
C ARG A 60 -20.00 19.06 -5.57
N PRO A 61 -20.64 19.77 -4.63
CA PRO A 61 -20.06 19.92 -3.31
C PRO A 61 -19.85 18.53 -2.70
N ALA A 62 -18.83 18.40 -1.84
CA ALA A 62 -18.67 17.18 -1.04
C ALA A 62 -19.97 16.94 -0.26
N TYR A 63 -20.40 15.67 -0.23
CA TYR A 63 -21.58 15.31 0.54
C TYR A 63 -21.29 15.53 2.03
N PRO A 64 -22.24 16.05 2.83
CA PRO A 64 -22.03 16.23 4.26
C PRO A 64 -21.88 14.87 4.94
N GLU A 65 -20.84 14.73 5.75
CA GLU A 65 -20.55 13.49 6.47
C GLU A 65 -20.83 13.64 7.97
N GLY A 66 -21.23 12.55 8.61
CA GLY A 66 -21.38 12.49 10.06
C GLY A 66 -20.03 12.58 10.78
N PRO A 67 -19.98 13.05 12.04
CA PRO A 67 -18.72 13.31 12.75
C PRO A 67 -17.83 12.06 12.85
N LYS A 68 -18.43 10.90 13.17
CA LYS A 68 -17.70 9.62 13.24
C LYS A 68 -17.12 9.20 11.87
N SER A 69 -17.92 9.31 10.82
CA SER A 69 -17.48 8.97 9.46
C SER A 69 -16.31 9.84 9.04
N ARG A 70 -16.32 11.11 9.42
CA ARG A 70 -15.25 12.05 9.11
C ARG A 70 -13.95 11.70 9.80
N GLU A 71 -13.98 11.35 11.08
CA GLU A 71 -12.79 10.92 11.84
C GLU A 71 -12.16 9.67 11.21
N ASP A 72 -12.98 8.68 10.87
CA ASP A 72 -12.52 7.45 10.20
C ASP A 72 -11.90 7.77 8.83
N LEU A 73 -12.50 8.68 8.06
CA LEU A 73 -11.98 9.07 6.74
C LEU A 73 -10.70 9.89 6.85
N GLU A 74 -10.58 10.79 7.83
CA GLU A 74 -9.36 11.56 8.06
C GLU A 74 -8.17 10.66 8.40
N LEU A 75 -8.38 9.57 9.15
CA LEU A 75 -7.36 8.55 9.41
C LEU A 75 -6.86 7.90 8.12
N HIS A 76 -7.78 7.34 7.32
CA HIS A 76 -7.40 6.64 6.08
C HIS A 76 -6.81 7.59 5.04
N ILE A 77 -7.32 8.82 4.92
CA ILE A 77 -6.75 9.84 4.02
C ILE A 77 -5.30 10.13 4.41
N LYS A 78 -5.01 10.21 5.70
CA LYS A 78 -3.64 10.42 6.19
C LYS A 78 -2.73 9.25 5.82
N GLU A 79 -3.19 8.01 6.01
CA GLU A 79 -2.43 6.82 5.62
C GLU A 79 -2.12 6.83 4.11
N LEU A 80 -3.11 7.14 3.27
CA LEU A 80 -2.92 7.22 1.82
C LEU A 80 -1.97 8.35 1.39
N LEU A 81 -1.95 9.46 2.13
CA LEU A 81 -0.99 10.55 1.92
C LEU A 81 0.43 10.12 2.29
N ASP A 82 0.59 9.46 3.44
CA ASP A 82 1.89 8.97 3.93
C ASP A 82 2.48 7.90 3.00
N LEU A 83 1.63 7.06 2.40
CA LEU A 83 2.01 6.08 1.36
C LEU A 83 2.25 6.71 -0.03
N GLY A 84 1.94 7.99 -0.21
CA GLY A 84 2.08 8.70 -1.49
C GLY A 84 1.09 8.27 -2.57
N LEU A 85 0.00 7.58 -2.21
CA LEU A 85 -1.04 7.12 -3.14
C LEU A 85 -1.97 8.24 -3.58
N ILE A 86 -2.22 9.21 -2.70
CA ILE A 86 -2.94 10.44 -3.02
C ILE A 86 -2.03 11.64 -2.80
N ILE A 87 -2.20 12.68 -3.62
CA ILE A 87 -1.42 13.92 -3.52
C ILE A 87 -2.34 15.13 -3.50
N LYS A 88 -1.88 16.19 -2.83
CA LYS A 88 -2.56 17.48 -2.89
C LYS A 88 -2.34 18.11 -4.27
N VAL A 89 -3.42 18.34 -5.00
CA VAL A 89 -3.40 19.04 -6.30
C VAL A 89 -4.03 20.42 -6.13
N SER A 90 -3.32 21.48 -6.55
CA SER A 90 -3.88 22.83 -6.63
C SER A 90 -4.63 23.02 -7.95
N HIS A 91 -5.67 23.86 -7.93
CA HIS A 91 -6.29 24.31 -9.18
C HIS A 91 -5.43 25.43 -9.77
N ASN A 92 -5.14 25.34 -11.07
CA ASN A 92 -4.67 26.48 -11.88
C ASN A 92 -5.87 27.31 -12.35
#